data_AF-A0A5K7S3F2-F1
#
_entry.id   AF-A0A5K7S3F2-F1
#
_cell.length_a   1.000
_cell.length_b   1.000
_cell.length_c   1.000
_cell.angle_alpha   90.00
_cell.angle_beta   90.00
_cell.angle_gamma   90.00
#
_symmetry.space_group_name_H-M   'P 1'
#
loop_
_entity.id
_entity.type
_entity.pdbx_description
1 polymer ?
#
loop_
_entity_poly.entity_id
_entity_poly.type
_entity_poly.pdbx_seq_one_letter_code
_entity_poly.pdbx_strand_id
1 'polypeptide(L)'
;MEQKTGQISESVRESEKHFLFHMEELKQIIINADKNRLVRHHHVIDLSSSKVVVSIVSISVLLLTSLIGNIHQFEINSRMTDNDLKYRYIKSTNGISAGNLRKLEDIFHYHRDKKKIREIRGRVEEYEKGISETAKKMERTQ
;
A
#
# COMPACT_ATOMS: atom_id res chain seq x y z
N MET A 1 37.52 -54.25 -60.11
CA MET A 1 37.32 -53.09 -59.22
C MET A 1 35.90 -52.51 -59.30
N GLU A 2 35.11 -52.81 -60.34
CA GLU A 2 33.75 -52.25 -60.54
C GLU A 2 32.64 -52.86 -59.67
N GLN A 3 32.79 -54.08 -59.17
CA GLN A 3 31.76 -54.72 -58.32
C GLN A 3 31.67 -54.09 -56.92
N LYS A 4 32.82 -53.64 -56.39
CA LYS A 4 32.94 -53.04 -55.05
C LYS A 4 32.39 -51.61 -55.03
N THR A 5 32.52 -50.87 -56.12
CA THR A 5 31.99 -49.50 -56.27
C THR A 5 30.47 -49.48 -56.40
N GLY A 6 29.86 -50.49 -57.02
CA GLY A 6 28.40 -50.65 -57.09
C GLY A 6 27.77 -50.91 -55.72
N GLN A 7 28.34 -51.85 -54.93
CA GLN A 7 27.85 -52.16 -53.58
C GLN A 7 27.98 -50.98 -52.60
N ILE A 8 29.05 -50.19 -52.72
CA ILE A 8 29.22 -48.97 -51.92
C ILE A 8 28.16 -47.92 -52.30
N SER A 9 27.82 -47.79 -53.58
CA SER A 9 26.79 -46.82 -54.01
C SER A 9 25.39 -47.21 -53.53
N GLU A 10 25.06 -48.50 -53.49
CA GLU A 10 23.77 -48.97 -52.98
C GLU A 10 23.66 -48.84 -51.46
N SER A 11 24.71 -49.16 -50.71
CA SER A 11 24.71 -49.02 -49.25
C SER A 11 24.65 -47.56 -48.80
N VAL A 12 25.28 -46.64 -49.54
CA VAL A 12 25.14 -45.20 -49.33
C VAL A 12 23.70 -44.76 -49.59
N ARG A 13 23.09 -45.21 -50.69
CA ARG A 13 21.70 -44.84 -51.01
C ARG A 13 20.68 -45.40 -50.02
N GLU A 14 20.92 -46.59 -49.47
CA GLU A 14 20.08 -47.19 -48.43
C GLU A 14 20.22 -46.46 -47.09
N SER A 15 21.45 -46.07 -46.74
CA SER A 15 21.73 -45.25 -45.56
C SER A 15 21.07 -43.86 -45.64
N GLU A 16 21.08 -43.22 -46.81
CA GLU A 16 20.38 -41.95 -47.05
C GLU A 16 18.87 -42.09 -46.85
N LYS A 17 18.25 -43.15 -47.38
CA LYS A 17 16.81 -43.41 -47.17
C LYS A 17 16.48 -43.62 -45.71
N HIS A 18 17.30 -44.41 -45.00
CA HIS A 18 17.12 -44.67 -43.58
C HIS A 18 17.27 -43.38 -42.75
N PHE A 19 18.23 -42.52 -43.11
CA PHE A 19 18.43 -41.22 -42.47
C PHE A 19 17.24 -40.29 -42.71
N LEU A 20 16.73 -40.22 -43.94
CA LEU A 20 15.54 -39.42 -44.27
C LEU A 20 14.29 -39.89 -43.52
N PHE A 21 14.12 -41.20 -43.39
CA PHE A 21 13.01 -41.78 -42.61
C PHE A 21 13.09 -41.37 -41.14
N HIS A 22 14.27 -41.47 -40.53
CA HIS A 22 14.48 -41.07 -39.13
C HIS A 22 14.28 -39.56 -38.93
N MET A 23 14.69 -38.73 -39.89
CA MET A 23 14.45 -37.29 -39.87
C MET A 23 12.96 -36.94 -39.88
N GLU A 24 12.15 -37.67 -40.66
CA GLU A 24 10.70 -37.45 -40.67
C GLU A 24 10.05 -37.89 -39.35
N GLU A 25 10.51 -39.00 -38.74
CA GLU A 25 10.07 -39.40 -37.40
C GLU A 25 10.41 -38.36 -36.33
N LEU A 26 11.66 -37.86 -36.32
CA LEU A 26 12.06 -36.82 -35.36
C LEU A 26 11.26 -35.53 -35.53
N LYS A 27 10.99 -35.14 -36.78
CA LYS A 27 10.14 -33.98 -37.08
C LYS A 27 8.73 -34.17 -36.52
N GLN A 28 8.13 -35.36 -36.68
CA GLN A 28 6.80 -35.65 -36.12
C GLN A 28 6.81 -35.66 -34.59
N ILE A 29 7.85 -36.20 -33.97
CA ILE A 29 8.00 -36.17 -32.50
C ILE A 29 8.10 -34.74 -31.99
N ILE A 30 8.88 -33.87 -32.64
CA ILE A 30 9.01 -32.46 -32.25
C ILE A 30 7.68 -31.72 -32.43
N ILE A 31 6.97 -31.93 -33.55
CA ILE A 31 5.66 -31.31 -33.81
C ILE A 31 4.64 -31.74 -32.74
N ASN A 32 4.60 -33.03 -32.39
CA ASN A 32 3.66 -33.54 -31.40
C ASN A 32 4.04 -33.12 -29.96
N ALA A 33 5.34 -33.04 -29.66
CA ALA A 33 5.83 -32.54 -28.38
C ALA A 33 5.53 -31.05 -28.20
N ASP A 34 5.68 -30.23 -29.24
CA ASP A 34 5.30 -28.81 -29.25
C ASP A 34 3.78 -28.66 -29.10
N LYS A 35 2.99 -29.47 -29.82
CA LYS A 35 1.53 -29.49 -29.71
C LYS A 35 1.05 -29.85 -28.29
N ASN A 36 1.70 -30.79 -27.61
CA ASN A 36 1.36 -31.19 -26.24
C ASN A 36 1.90 -30.23 -25.16
N ARG A 37 2.89 -29.39 -25.45
CA ARG A 37 3.46 -28.41 -24.50
C ARG A 37 2.69 -27.10 -24.41
N LEU A 38 1.73 -26.85 -25.30
CA LEU A 38 1.03 -25.57 -25.41
C LEU A 38 -0.26 -25.48 -24.57
N VAL A 39 -0.40 -26.23 -23.47
CA VAL A 39 -1.43 -25.92 -22.48
C VAL A 39 -0.92 -24.78 -21.57
N ARG A 40 -0.94 -23.57 -22.12
CA ARG A 40 -0.70 -22.34 -21.34
C ARG A 40 -1.98 -21.96 -20.60
N HIS A 41 -2.03 -22.20 -19.30
CA HIS A 41 -3.03 -21.59 -18.43
C HIS A 41 -2.74 -20.09 -18.28
N HIS A 42 -3.23 -19.29 -19.23
CA HIS A 42 -3.15 -17.84 -19.16
C HIS A 42 -4.37 -17.31 -18.42
N HIS A 43 -4.18 -16.76 -17.22
CA HIS A 43 -5.21 -15.99 -16.55
C HIS A 43 -5.21 -14.57 -17.17
N VAL A 44 -5.83 -14.44 -18.34
CA VAL A 44 -6.04 -13.13 -18.98
C VAL A 44 -7.18 -12.46 -18.22
N ILE A 45 -6.86 -11.45 -17.44
CA ILE A 45 -7.89 -10.51 -16.98
C ILE A 45 -8.28 -9.70 -18.21
N ASP A 46 -9.38 -10.11 -18.85
CA ASP A 46 -9.89 -9.41 -20.03
C ASP A 46 -10.51 -8.08 -19.60
N LEU A 47 -9.71 -7.02 -19.70
CA LEU A 47 -10.12 -5.64 -19.47
C LEU A 47 -11.11 -5.13 -20.55
N SER A 48 -11.44 -5.94 -21.56
CA SER A 48 -12.53 -5.67 -22.50
C SER A 48 -13.91 -5.97 -21.91
N SER A 49 -13.98 -6.74 -20.82
CA SER A 49 -15.23 -6.96 -20.10
C SER A 49 -15.65 -5.67 -19.38
N SER A 50 -16.67 -5.00 -19.93
CA SER A 50 -17.26 -3.78 -19.37
C SER A 50 -17.56 -3.91 -17.87
N LYS A 51 -17.96 -5.10 -17.40
CA LYS A 51 -18.23 -5.37 -15.98
C LYS A 51 -16.99 -5.25 -15.09
N VAL A 52 -15.83 -5.73 -15.56
CA VAL A 52 -14.56 -5.66 -14.82
C VAL A 52 -14.08 -4.22 -14.76
N VAL A 53 -14.13 -3.50 -15.87
CA VAL A 53 -13.77 -2.07 -15.91
C VAL A 53 -14.65 -1.26 -14.97
N VAL A 54 -15.98 -1.44 -15.04
CA VAL A 54 -16.92 -0.75 -14.16
C VAL A 54 -16.65 -1.08 -12.68
N SER A 55 -16.31 -2.33 -12.35
CA SER A 55 -15.95 -2.69 -10.97
C SER A 55 -14.66 -2.04 -10.47
N ILE A 56 -13.64 -1.94 -11.33
CA ILE A 56 -12.38 -1.27 -10.97
C ILE A 56 -12.62 0.22 -10.78
N VAL A 57 -13.40 0.83 -11.66
CA VAL A 57 -13.77 2.26 -11.55
C VAL A 57 -14.58 2.49 -10.27
N SER A 58 -15.57 1.64 -9.96
CA SER A 58 -16.38 1.82 -8.75
C SER A 58 -15.55 1.67 -7.47
N ILE A 59 -14.69 0.65 -7.39
CA ILE A 59 -13.76 0.48 -6.27
C ILE A 59 -12.82 1.69 -6.16
N SER A 60 -12.28 2.16 -7.28
CA SER A 60 -11.38 3.31 -7.30
C SER A 60 -12.08 4.58 -6.76
N VAL A 61 -13.33 4.84 -7.19
CA VAL A 61 -14.12 5.96 -6.68
C VAL A 61 -14.37 5.81 -5.18
N LEU A 62 -14.75 4.63 -4.70
CA LEU A 62 -14.96 4.37 -3.27
C LEU A 62 -13.70 4.58 -2.43
N LEU A 63 -12.54 4.15 -2.94
CA LEU A 63 -11.26 4.35 -2.26
C LEU A 63 -10.88 5.83 -2.22
N LEU A 64 -11.10 6.57 -3.31
CA LEU A 64 -10.82 8.00 -3.37
C LEU A 64 -11.74 8.79 -2.43
N THR A 65 -13.04 8.50 -2.41
CA THR A 65 -13.97 9.16 -1.48
C THR A 65 -13.65 8.83 -0.03
N SER A 66 -13.29 7.58 0.27
CA SER A 66 -12.83 7.18 1.61
C SER A 66 -11.55 7.92 2.02
N LEU A 67 -10.58 8.05 1.12
CA LEU A 67 -9.33 8.75 1.39
C LEU A 67 -9.56 10.23 1.70
N ILE A 68 -10.37 10.92 0.89
CA ILE A 68 -10.73 12.33 1.11
C ILE A 68 -11.46 12.49 2.45
N GLY A 69 -12.44 11.61 2.72
CA GLY A 69 -13.17 11.60 3.97
C GLY A 69 -12.25 11.42 5.18
N ASN A 70 -11.31 10.48 5.12
CA ASN A 70 -10.35 10.23 6.18
C ASN A 70 -9.40 11.41 6.41
N ILE A 71 -8.93 12.08 5.35
CA ILE A 71 -8.08 13.28 5.47
C ILE A 71 -8.86 14.40 6.17
N HIS A 72 -10.10 14.65 5.74
CA HIS A 72 -10.94 15.68 6.34
C HIS A 72 -11.25 15.37 7.82
N GLN A 73 -11.57 14.11 8.13
CA GLN A 73 -11.80 13.65 9.50
C GLN A 73 -10.56 13.83 10.37
N PHE A 74 -9.36 13.54 9.83
CA PHE A 74 -8.09 13.74 10.52
C PHE A 74 -7.86 15.22 10.85
N GLU A 75 -8.13 16.12 9.91
CA GLU A 75 -8.00 17.57 10.12
C GLU A 75 -8.95 18.05 11.23
N ILE A 76 -10.22 17.66 11.17
CA ILE A 76 -11.21 18.00 12.22
C ILE A 76 -10.76 17.46 13.57
N ASN A 77 -10.33 16.20 13.64
CA ASN A 77 -9.90 15.57 14.88
C ASN A 77 -8.66 16.24 15.48
N SER A 78 -7.71 16.65 14.63
CA SER A 78 -6.56 17.45 15.07
C SER A 78 -7.02 18.78 15.67
N ARG A 79 -7.98 19.47 15.04
CA ARG A 79 -8.54 20.74 15.56
C ARG A 79 -9.28 20.55 16.88
N MET A 80 -10.03 19.46 17.03
CA MET A 80 -10.70 19.12 18.30
C MET A 80 -9.69 18.88 19.43
N THR A 81 -8.62 18.14 19.14
CA THR A 81 -7.53 17.89 20.10
C THR A 81 -6.81 19.18 20.50
N ASP A 82 -6.55 20.06 19.54
CA ASP A 82 -5.91 21.35 19.79
C ASP A 82 -6.84 22.27 20.63
N ASN A 83 -8.15 22.24 20.39
CA ASN A 83 -9.14 22.99 21.18
C ASN A 83 -9.26 22.46 22.63
N ASP A 84 -9.25 21.14 22.84
CA ASP A 84 -9.22 20.56 24.19
C ASP A 84 -8.00 21.05 24.98
N LEU A 85 -6.82 21.02 24.33
CA LEU A 85 -5.59 21.49 24.95
C LEU A 85 -5.64 23.00 25.26
N LYS A 86 -6.17 23.83 24.35
CA LYS A 86 -6.37 25.28 24.61
C LYS A 86 -7.26 25.49 25.83
N TYR A 87 -8.38 24.77 25.92
CA TYR A 87 -9.33 24.89 27.02
C TYR A 87 -8.70 24.49 28.37
N ARG A 88 -8.05 23.33 28.43
CA ARG A 88 -7.37 22.84 29.65
C ARG A 88 -6.25 23.79 30.08
N TYR A 89 -5.51 24.35 29.12
CA TYR A 89 -4.50 25.37 29.41
C TYR A 89 -5.10 26.61 30.06
N ILE A 90 -6.14 27.20 29.47
CA ILE A 90 -6.81 28.38 30.04
C ILE A 90 -7.37 28.08 31.43
N LYS A 91 -7.91 26.87 31.64
CA LYS A 91 -8.39 26.43 32.94
C LYS A 91 -7.24 26.34 33.97
N SER A 92 -6.09 25.82 33.58
CA SER A 92 -4.91 25.69 34.45
C SER A 92 -4.31 27.04 34.86
N THR A 93 -4.48 28.07 34.05
CA THR A 93 -3.97 29.42 34.32
C THR A 93 -4.97 30.31 35.07
N ASN A 94 -6.09 29.76 35.54
CA ASN A 94 -7.21 30.52 36.14
C ASN A 94 -7.72 31.65 35.21
N GLY A 95 -7.77 31.38 33.90
CA GLY A 95 -8.12 32.35 32.88
C GLY A 95 -6.91 32.96 32.17
N ILE A 96 -7.17 33.81 31.18
CA ILE A 96 -6.13 34.39 30.33
C ILE A 96 -6.54 35.80 29.89
N SER A 97 -5.58 36.72 29.79
CA SER A 97 -5.84 38.06 29.24
C SER A 97 -6.04 37.99 27.72
N ALA A 98 -6.75 38.98 27.15
CA ALA A 98 -7.00 39.02 25.69
C ALA A 98 -5.71 39.00 24.86
N GLY A 99 -4.64 39.65 25.33
CA GLY A 99 -3.34 39.65 24.65
C GLY A 99 -2.66 38.29 24.66
N ASN A 100 -2.75 37.55 25.77
CA ASN A 100 -2.20 36.20 25.87
C ASN A 100 -3.06 35.17 25.14
N LEU A 101 -4.39 35.38 25.07
CA LEU A 101 -5.29 34.59 24.25
C LEU A 101 -4.95 34.72 22.76
N ARG A 102 -4.68 35.96 22.29
CA ARG A 102 -4.21 36.18 20.92
C ARG A 102 -2.92 35.41 20.62
N LYS A 103 -1.94 35.44 21.54
CA LYS A 103 -0.68 34.68 21.39
C LYS A 103 -0.93 33.17 21.36
N LEU A 104 -1.87 32.69 22.17
CA LEU A 104 -2.27 31.28 22.17
C LEU A 104 -2.92 30.89 20.84
N GLU A 105 -3.81 31.74 20.30
CA GLU A 105 -4.41 31.56 18.98
C GLU A 105 -3.34 31.49 17.88
N ASP A 106 -2.35 32.39 17.95
CA ASP A 106 -1.24 32.47 17.01
C ASP A 106 -0.41 31.18 16.99
N ILE A 107 -0.05 30.64 18.17
CA ILE A 107 0.73 29.40 18.31
C ILE A 107 -0.01 28.17 17.74
N PHE A 108 -1.34 28.15 17.78
CA PHE A 108 -2.12 26.98 17.36
C PHE A 108 -2.68 27.10 15.94
N HIS A 109 -2.93 28.32 15.45
CA HIS A 109 -3.65 28.55 14.20
C HIS A 109 -2.75 29.20 13.13
N TYR A 110 -2.24 30.42 13.38
CA TYR A 110 -1.55 31.21 12.36
C TYR A 110 -0.09 30.80 12.17
N HIS A 111 0.66 30.66 13.28
CA HIS A 111 2.06 30.26 13.30
C HIS A 111 2.22 28.99 14.12
N ARG A 112 1.73 27.87 13.55
CA ARG A 112 1.66 26.60 14.26
C ARG A 112 3.04 26.10 14.68
N ASP A 113 3.36 26.24 15.96
CA ASP A 113 4.65 25.85 16.53
C ASP A 113 4.50 24.59 17.40
N LYS A 114 4.88 23.44 16.82
CA LYS A 114 4.80 22.14 17.49
C LYS A 114 5.63 22.08 18.79
N LYS A 115 6.72 22.84 18.91
CA LYS A 115 7.54 22.86 20.12
C LYS A 115 6.81 23.58 21.24
N LYS A 116 6.28 24.77 20.96
CA LYS A 116 5.46 25.53 21.93
C LYS A 116 4.19 24.80 22.34
N ILE A 117 3.52 24.13 21.40
CA ILE A 117 2.34 23.30 21.72
C ILE A 117 2.71 22.16 22.68
N ARG A 118 3.88 21.53 22.50
CA ARG A 118 4.38 20.49 23.41
C ARG A 118 4.69 21.04 24.80
N GLU A 119 5.27 22.23 24.89
CA GLU A 119 5.50 22.91 26.18
C GLU A 119 4.20 23.27 26.89
N ILE A 120 3.18 23.73 26.14
CA ILE A 120 1.84 23.99 26.69
C ILE A 120 1.24 22.70 27.25
N ARG A 121 1.33 21.59 26.50
CA ARG A 121 0.88 20.29 26.98
C ARG A 121 1.59 19.85 28.26
N GLY A 122 2.92 19.97 28.33
CA GLY A 122 3.67 19.64 29.54
C GLY A 122 3.20 20.43 30.76
N ARG A 123 3.01 21.75 30.61
CA ARG A 123 2.49 22.60 31.69
C ARG A 123 1.09 22.20 32.17
N VAL A 124 0.20 21.85 31.23
CA VAL A 124 -1.15 21.36 31.58
C VAL A 124 -1.07 20.03 32.33
N GLU A 125 -0.26 19.10 31.86
CA GLU A 125 -0.08 17.79 32.49
C GLU A 125 0.50 17.90 33.90
N GLU A 126 1.48 18.79 34.12
CA GLU A 126 2.05 19.06 35.44
C GLU A 126 1.02 19.63 36.41
N TYR A 127 0.23 20.62 35.96
CA TYR A 127 -0.84 21.21 36.77
C TYR A 127 -1.90 20.17 37.17
N GLU A 128 -2.35 19.36 36.22
CA GLU A 128 -3.37 18.33 36.48
C GLU A 128 -2.87 17.22 37.40
N LYS A 129 -1.59 16.84 37.28
CA LYS A 129 -0.96 15.93 38.24
C LYS A 129 -0.96 16.51 39.64
N GLY A 130 -0.58 17.79 39.81
CA GLY A 130 -0.58 18.47 41.10
C GLY A 130 -1.98 18.52 41.74
N ILE A 131 -3.02 18.79 40.95
CA ILE A 131 -4.41 18.73 41.43
C ILE A 131 -4.80 17.31 41.82
N SER A 132 -4.48 16.30 41.00
CA SER A 132 -4.82 14.90 41.29
C SER A 132 -4.16 14.41 42.57
N GLU A 133 -2.89 14.76 42.79
CA GLU A 133 -2.18 14.41 44.03
C GLU A 133 -2.78 15.09 45.26
N THR A 134 -3.15 16.37 45.12
CA THR A 134 -3.79 17.12 46.21
C THR A 134 -5.16 16.53 46.54
N ALA A 135 -5.98 16.21 45.54
CA ALA A 135 -7.26 15.56 45.71
C ALA A 135 -7.13 14.19 46.43
N LYS A 136 -6.17 13.35 46.00
CA LYS A 136 -5.88 12.07 46.66
C LYS A 136 -5.44 12.22 48.11
N LYS A 137 -4.68 13.27 48.44
CA LYS A 137 -4.29 13.57 49.83
C LYS A 137 -5.50 13.98 50.66
N MET A 138 -6.40 14.80 50.10
CA MET A 138 -7.64 15.21 50.78
C MET A 138 -8.57 14.03 51.05
N GLU A 139 -8.75 13.12 50.08
CA GLU A 139 -9.56 11.89 50.26
C GLU A 139 -9.01 10.95 51.33
N ARG A 140 -7.70 10.93 51.56
CA ARG A 140 -7.07 10.12 52.62
C ARG A 140 -7.13 10.78 54.00
N THR A 141 -7.46 12.07 54.04
CA THR A 141 -7.53 12.86 55.29
C THR A 141 -8.98 13.10 55.72
N GLN A 142 -9.96 12.73 54.87
CA GLN A 142 -11.38 12.60 55.20
C GLN A 142 -11.68 11.20 55.73
#